data_AF-E2IHP7-F1
#
_entry.id   AF-E2IHP7-F1
#
_cell.length_a   1.000
_cell.length_b   1.000
_cell.length_c   1.000
_cell.angle_alpha   90.00
_cell.angle_beta   90.00
_cell.angle_gamma   90.00
#
_symmetry.space_group_name_H-M   'P 1'
#
loop_
_entity.id
_entity.type
_entity.pdbx_description
1 polymer ?
#
loop_
_entity_poly.entity_id
_entity_poly.type
_entity_poly.pdbx_seq_one_letter_code
_entity_poly.pdbx_strand_id
1 'polypeptide(L)'
;IFHAPAPEKEGYTIVAAESGGGEAGGGEAAAAATPIAKLLASADAAKGEAVFKKCTSCHTGESGGANKVGPNLFDVVNRPIASHEGFSYSAGMKDFSKGASVHWDYDHLNYFLEAPKKHVPGTAMGFAGVKRETE
;
A
#
# COMPACT_ATOMS: atom_id res chain seq x y z
N ILE A 1 14.08 -39.29 -35.85
CA ILE A 1 12.61 -39.39 -35.71
C ILE A 1 12.31 -39.26 -34.21
N PHE A 2 12.18 -38.03 -33.72
CA PHE A 2 11.94 -37.77 -32.30
C PHE A 2 10.43 -37.74 -32.06
N HIS A 3 9.94 -38.67 -31.23
CA HIS A 3 8.57 -38.66 -30.74
C HIS A 3 8.56 -38.03 -29.36
N ALA A 4 7.80 -36.96 -29.18
CA ALA A 4 7.51 -36.37 -27.89
C ALA A 4 6.18 -36.96 -27.39
N PRO A 5 6.15 -37.74 -26.28
CA PRO A 5 4.90 -38.16 -25.68
C PRO A 5 4.21 -36.94 -25.04
N ALA A 6 2.90 -36.80 -25.26
CA ALA A 6 2.10 -35.76 -24.64
C ALA A 6 2.01 -35.98 -23.11
N PRO A 7 2.03 -34.91 -22.29
CA PRO A 7 1.97 -35.04 -20.84
C PRO A 7 0.61 -35.57 -20.35
N GLU A 8 0.64 -36.55 -19.44
CA GLU A 8 -0.55 -37.26 -18.90
C GLU A 8 -1.42 -36.44 -17.92
N LYS A 9 -1.07 -35.19 -17.59
CA LYS A 9 -1.91 -34.33 -16.73
C LYS A 9 -1.96 -32.92 -17.30
N GLU A 10 -3.15 -32.54 -17.76
CA GLU A 10 -3.45 -31.21 -18.27
C GLU A 10 -3.38 -30.17 -17.16
N GLY A 11 -2.79 -29.01 -17.47
CA GLY A 11 -2.61 -27.90 -16.54
C GLY A 11 -3.96 -27.37 -16.04
N TYR A 12 -3.98 -26.96 -14.76
CA TYR A 12 -5.13 -26.38 -14.09
C TYR A 12 -5.80 -25.31 -14.95
N THR A 13 -7.02 -25.59 -15.41
CA THR A 13 -7.87 -24.65 -16.11
C THR A 13 -8.37 -23.60 -15.12
N ILE A 14 -8.08 -22.34 -15.44
CA ILE A 14 -8.67 -21.16 -14.81
C ILE A 14 -10.17 -21.20 -15.09
N VAL A 15 -10.98 -21.46 -14.07
CA VAL A 15 -12.43 -21.31 -14.18
C VAL A 15 -12.76 -19.82 -14.09
N ALA A 16 -12.66 -19.13 -15.23
CA ALA A 16 -13.42 -17.91 -15.46
C ALA A 16 -14.84 -18.33 -15.85
N ALA A 17 -15.75 -18.40 -14.88
CA ALA A 17 -17.16 -18.44 -15.16
C ALA A 17 -17.62 -17.01 -15.45
N GLU A 18 -17.56 -16.61 -16.72
CA GLU A 18 -18.42 -15.55 -17.23
C GLU A 18 -19.74 -16.18 -17.71
N SER A 19 -20.84 -15.78 -17.10
CA SER A 19 -22.17 -15.79 -17.73
C SER A 19 -22.71 -14.39 -17.58
N GLY A 20 -23.05 -13.81 -18.73
CA GLY A 20 -23.21 -12.38 -18.92
C GLY A 20 -24.56 -11.82 -18.51
N GLY A 21 -24.70 -10.51 -18.79
CA GLY A 21 -25.95 -9.76 -18.68
C GLY A 21 -25.83 -8.64 -17.66
N GLY A 22 -25.46 -7.45 -18.11
CA GLY A 22 -25.19 -6.30 -17.24
C GLY A 22 -26.43 -5.67 -16.60
N GLU A 23 -26.22 -5.00 -15.48
CA GLU A 23 -26.62 -3.62 -15.23
C GLU A 23 -25.89 -3.11 -13.99
N ALA A 24 -25.67 -1.80 -13.97
CA ALA A 24 -24.96 -1.08 -12.93
C ALA A 24 -25.56 -1.31 -11.53
N GLY A 25 -24.70 -1.47 -10.52
CA GLY A 25 -25.18 -1.41 -9.14
C GLY A 25 -24.17 -1.87 -8.11
N GLY A 26 -23.66 -0.90 -7.35
CA GLY A 26 -23.19 -1.13 -5.98
C GLY A 26 -21.78 -1.68 -5.88
N GLY A 27 -20.83 -0.75 -5.72
CA GLY A 27 -19.53 -1.08 -5.16
C GLY A 27 -19.72 -1.86 -3.87
N GLU A 28 -19.08 -3.03 -3.80
CA GLU A 28 -19.05 -3.85 -2.61
C GLU A 28 -18.43 -3.03 -1.49
N ALA A 29 -19.28 -2.63 -0.55
CA ALA A 29 -18.90 -1.84 0.60
C ALA A 29 -17.85 -2.62 1.40
N ALA A 30 -16.60 -2.18 1.29
CA ALA A 30 -15.59 -2.49 2.28
C ALA A 30 -16.19 -2.22 3.66
N ALA A 31 -16.03 -3.18 4.59
CA ALA A 31 -16.41 -3.03 5.98
C ALA A 31 -16.06 -1.62 6.44
N ALA A 32 -17.04 -0.88 6.99
CA ALA A 32 -16.88 0.52 7.33
C ALA A 32 -15.72 0.68 8.31
N ALA A 33 -14.53 0.98 7.78
CA ALA A 33 -13.35 1.28 8.56
C ALA A 33 -13.69 2.47 9.46
N THR A 34 -13.28 2.40 10.73
CA THR A 34 -13.46 3.53 11.64
C THR A 34 -12.83 4.78 11.00
N PRO A 35 -13.58 5.89 10.84
CA PRO A 35 -13.03 7.09 10.22
C PRO A 35 -11.74 7.52 10.92
N ILE A 36 -10.67 7.83 10.16
CA ILE A 36 -9.36 8.14 10.73
C ILE A 36 -9.43 9.29 11.74
N ALA A 37 -10.33 10.24 11.53
CA ALA A 37 -10.59 11.34 12.46
C ALA A 37 -10.98 10.88 13.88
N LYS A 38 -11.73 9.77 14.00
CA LYS A 38 -12.08 9.20 15.31
C LYS A 38 -10.89 8.51 15.96
N LEU A 39 -10.07 7.81 15.18
CA LEU A 39 -8.87 7.14 15.68
C LEU A 39 -7.83 8.17 16.16
N LEU A 40 -7.63 9.24 15.38
CA LEU A 40 -6.73 10.35 15.70
C LEU A 40 -7.10 11.07 17.00
N ALA A 41 -8.39 11.18 17.34
CA ALA A 41 -8.84 11.81 18.58
C ALA A 41 -8.31 11.12 19.85
N SER A 42 -7.97 9.83 19.75
CA SER A 42 -7.38 9.02 20.82
C SER A 42 -5.96 8.55 20.52
N ALA A 43 -5.32 9.09 19.48
CA ALA A 43 -3.98 8.69 19.09
C ALA A 43 -2.93 9.13 20.12
N ASP A 44 -1.88 8.33 20.26
CA ASP A 44 -0.79 8.54 21.21
C ASP A 44 0.54 8.49 20.46
N ALA A 45 1.26 9.62 20.44
CA ALA A 45 2.54 9.73 19.73
C ALA A 45 3.61 8.77 20.29
N ALA A 46 3.60 8.47 21.60
CA ALA A 46 4.56 7.54 22.20
C ALA A 46 4.29 6.09 21.74
N LYS A 47 3.01 5.71 21.57
CA LYS A 47 2.65 4.44 20.93
C LYS A 47 3.04 4.43 19.46
N GLY A 48 2.80 5.54 18.75
CA GLY A 48 3.24 5.73 17.37
C GLY A 48 4.75 5.56 17.21
N GLU A 49 5.57 6.06 18.13
CA GLU A 49 7.02 5.85 18.15
C GLU A 49 7.38 4.36 18.27
N ALA A 50 6.68 3.63 19.14
CA ALA A 50 6.87 2.18 19.28
C ALA A 50 6.49 1.41 18.00
N VAL A 51 5.41 1.82 17.31
CA VAL A 51 5.01 1.26 16.02
C VAL A 51 6.02 1.62 14.93
N PHE A 52 6.56 2.83 14.93
CA PHE A 52 7.53 3.29 13.94
C PHE A 52 8.82 2.47 13.93
N LYS A 53 9.14 1.74 15.01
CA LYS A 53 10.23 0.75 15.03
C LYS A 53 10.10 -0.32 13.95
N LYS A 54 8.88 -0.61 13.47
CA LYS A 54 8.64 -1.51 12.32
C LYS A 54 9.11 -0.90 10.99
N CYS A 55 9.28 0.42 10.93
CA CYS A 55 9.62 1.19 9.74
C CYS A 55 11.12 1.51 9.63
N THR A 56 11.83 1.53 10.77
CA THR A 56 13.23 2.03 10.85
C THR A 56 14.25 1.18 10.09
N SER A 57 13.94 -0.08 9.77
CA SER A 57 14.77 -0.93 8.92
C SER A 57 14.86 -0.39 7.49
N CYS A 58 13.81 0.27 7.02
CA CYS A 58 13.69 0.73 5.64
C CYS A 58 13.66 2.25 5.52
N HIS A 59 13.34 2.98 6.59
CA HIS A 59 13.16 4.42 6.58
C HIS A 59 13.99 5.10 7.68
N THR A 60 14.23 6.39 7.47
CA THR A 60 14.69 7.36 8.47
C THR A 60 13.54 8.30 8.79
N GLY A 61 13.55 8.90 9.98
CA GLY A 61 12.47 9.77 10.47
C GLY A 61 12.95 11.16 10.87
N GLU A 62 14.27 11.36 10.90
CA GLU A 62 14.92 12.60 11.26
C GLU A 62 15.03 13.56 10.07
N SER A 63 15.01 14.86 10.37
CA SER A 63 15.19 15.91 9.37
C SER A 63 16.53 15.77 8.66
N GLY A 64 16.51 15.72 7.33
CA GLY A 64 17.71 15.52 6.51
C GLY A 64 18.32 14.12 6.62
N GLY A 65 17.59 13.15 7.18
CA GLY A 65 18.02 11.76 7.25
C GLY A 65 18.18 11.13 5.86
N ALA A 66 19.04 10.12 5.77
CA ALA A 66 19.34 9.46 4.51
C ALA A 66 18.18 8.60 3.99
N ASN A 67 18.04 8.52 2.66
CA ASN A 67 17.26 7.47 2.02
C ASN A 67 17.91 6.10 2.28
N LYS A 68 17.11 5.09 2.59
CA LYS A 68 17.55 3.69 2.75
C LYS A 68 16.89 2.83 1.66
N VAL A 69 16.31 1.69 2.04
CA VAL A 69 15.46 0.87 1.16
C VAL A 69 14.20 1.65 0.74
N GLY A 70 13.67 2.49 1.64
CA GLY A 70 12.62 3.46 1.38
C GLY A 70 13.12 4.90 1.57
N PRO A 71 12.31 5.90 1.16
CA PRO A 71 12.65 7.32 1.31
C PRO A 71 12.66 7.76 2.77
N ASN A 72 13.32 8.87 3.09
CA ASN A 72 13.15 9.52 4.39
C ASN A 72 11.68 9.97 4.60
N LEU A 73 11.19 9.77 5.83
CA LEU A 73 9.80 10.03 6.20
C LEU A 73 9.61 11.30 7.05
N PHE A 74 10.67 12.06 7.30
CA PHE A 74 10.52 13.36 7.95
C PHE A 74 9.59 14.24 7.10
N ASP A 75 8.63 14.89 7.77
CA ASP A 75 7.61 15.74 7.14
C ASP A 75 6.86 15.05 5.98
N VAL A 76 6.49 13.77 6.17
CA VAL A 76 5.73 13.02 5.16
C VAL A 76 4.26 13.42 5.12
N VAL A 77 3.68 13.86 6.23
CA VAL A 77 2.25 14.22 6.29
C VAL A 77 1.99 15.43 5.39
N ASN A 78 0.97 15.35 4.55
CA ASN A 78 0.64 16.31 3.50
C ASN A 78 1.70 16.50 2.40
N ARG A 79 2.76 15.70 2.36
CA ARG A 79 3.70 15.72 1.24
C ARG A 79 3.07 15.06 0.00
N PRO A 80 3.29 15.57 -1.22
CA PRO A 80 2.84 14.89 -2.43
C PRO A 80 3.41 13.46 -2.48
N ILE A 81 2.57 12.50 -2.87
CA ILE A 81 3.00 11.09 -2.94
C ILE A 81 4.08 10.94 -4.01
N ALA A 82 5.06 10.07 -3.76
CA ALA A 82 6.17 9.77 -4.66
C ALA A 82 7.06 10.98 -5.04
N SER A 83 7.22 11.97 -4.14
CA SER A 83 7.94 13.21 -4.43
C SER A 83 9.25 13.43 -3.67
N HIS A 84 9.59 12.59 -2.68
CA HIS A 84 10.84 12.79 -1.92
C HIS A 84 12.06 12.75 -2.82
N GLU A 85 12.88 13.80 -2.75
CA GLU A 85 14.03 13.98 -3.61
C GLU A 85 15.09 12.89 -3.44
N GLY A 86 15.77 12.56 -4.54
CA GLY A 86 16.83 11.56 -4.53
C GLY A 86 16.36 10.12 -4.28
N PHE A 87 15.06 9.84 -4.23
CA PHE A 87 14.51 8.48 -4.11
C PHE A 87 13.84 8.00 -5.41
N SER A 88 14.10 6.75 -5.79
CA SER A 88 13.49 6.13 -6.97
C SER A 88 12.25 5.32 -6.58
N TYR A 89 11.07 5.82 -6.95
CA TYR A 89 9.80 5.16 -6.65
C TYR A 89 9.42 4.07 -7.66
N SER A 90 8.74 3.03 -7.18
CA SER A 90 8.12 1.99 -8.01
C SER A 90 6.98 2.53 -8.88
N ALA A 91 6.70 1.87 -10.00
CA ALA A 91 5.62 2.24 -10.92
C ALA A 91 4.28 2.43 -10.20
N GLY A 92 3.87 1.46 -9.38
CA GLY A 92 2.59 1.54 -8.65
C GLY A 92 2.49 2.77 -7.73
N MET A 93 3.61 3.24 -7.16
CA MET A 93 3.59 4.43 -6.29
C MET A 93 3.52 5.73 -7.09
N LYS A 94 4.13 5.76 -8.28
CA LYS A 94 4.01 6.87 -9.21
C LYS A 94 2.60 6.98 -9.77
N ASP A 95 1.98 5.85 -10.09
CA ASP A 95 0.59 5.82 -10.57
C ASP A 95 -0.37 6.26 -9.46
N PHE A 96 -0.15 5.78 -8.23
CA PHE A 96 -0.96 6.15 -7.07
C PHE A 96 -0.89 7.64 -6.75
N SER A 97 0.24 8.32 -7.01
CA SER A 97 0.36 9.76 -6.78
C SER A 97 -0.45 10.61 -7.76
N LYS A 98 -0.92 10.02 -8.87
CA LYS A 98 -1.63 10.70 -9.96
C LYS A 98 -0.90 11.97 -10.41
N GLY A 99 0.40 11.83 -10.66
CA GLY A 99 1.25 12.96 -11.04
C GLY A 99 1.45 13.99 -9.93
N ALA A 100 1.63 13.51 -8.69
CA ALA A 100 1.81 14.33 -7.48
C ALA A 100 0.59 15.20 -7.09
N SER A 101 -0.60 14.91 -7.63
CA SER A 101 -1.85 15.58 -7.21
C SER A 101 -2.41 15.02 -5.90
N VAL A 102 -2.06 13.77 -5.55
CA VAL A 102 -2.44 13.14 -4.29
C VAL A 102 -1.35 13.36 -3.24
N HIS A 103 -1.76 13.63 -2.00
CA HIS A 103 -0.88 13.93 -0.87
C HIS A 103 -1.06 12.89 0.24
N TRP A 104 -0.04 12.72 1.06
CA TRP A 104 -0.09 11.86 2.26
C TRP A 104 -0.88 12.53 3.40
N ASP A 105 -2.17 12.77 3.20
CA ASP A 105 -3.08 13.06 4.31
C ASP A 105 -3.27 11.82 5.19
N TYR A 106 -3.98 11.98 6.31
CA TYR A 106 -4.20 10.89 7.26
C TYR A 106 -5.01 9.73 6.68
N ASP A 107 -5.97 10.00 5.79
CA ASP A 107 -6.77 8.96 5.15
C ASP A 107 -5.91 8.12 4.21
N HIS A 108 -5.10 8.74 3.35
CA HIS A 108 -4.20 8.05 2.44
C HIS A 108 -3.10 7.29 3.19
N LEU A 109 -2.55 7.88 4.27
CA LEU A 109 -1.58 7.19 5.12
C LEU A 109 -2.20 5.95 5.77
N ASN A 110 -3.37 6.08 6.37
CA ASN A 110 -4.06 4.95 7.01
C ASN A 110 -4.41 3.86 5.99
N TYR A 111 -5.01 4.24 4.86
CA TYR A 111 -5.35 3.34 3.77
C TYR A 111 -4.12 2.60 3.24
N PHE A 112 -3.03 3.30 2.97
CA PHE A 112 -1.82 2.66 2.45
C PHE A 112 -1.16 1.75 3.49
N LEU A 113 -1.07 2.18 4.75
CA LEU A 113 -0.41 1.43 5.80
C LEU A 113 -1.20 0.20 6.25
N GLU A 114 -2.52 0.14 6.05
CA GLU A 114 -3.34 -1.04 6.37
C GLU A 114 -2.87 -2.28 5.61
N ALA A 115 -2.59 -2.15 4.31
CA ALA A 115 -2.10 -3.22 3.45
C ALA A 115 -1.45 -2.67 2.14
N PRO A 116 -0.19 -2.22 2.17
CA PRO A 116 0.45 -1.51 1.05
C PRO A 116 0.32 -2.18 -0.32
N LYS A 117 0.59 -3.49 -0.38
CA LYS A 117 0.53 -4.26 -1.64
C LYS A 117 -0.89 -4.50 -2.15
N LYS A 118 -1.88 -4.49 -1.25
CA LYS A 118 -3.30 -4.62 -1.61
C LYS A 118 -3.82 -3.30 -2.19
N HIS A 119 -3.45 -2.19 -1.55
CA HIS A 119 -3.98 -0.87 -1.87
C HIS A 119 -3.23 -0.17 -3.00
N VAL A 120 -1.94 -0.45 -3.16
CA VAL A 120 -1.11 0.07 -4.24
C VAL A 120 -0.40 -1.11 -4.93
N PRO A 121 -1.07 -1.79 -5.87
CA PRO A 121 -0.46 -2.85 -6.68
C PRO A 121 0.81 -2.34 -7.37
N GLY A 122 1.88 -3.16 -7.33
CA GLY A 122 3.16 -2.76 -7.89
C GLY A 122 4.00 -1.82 -7.01
N THR A 123 3.59 -1.56 -5.77
CA THR A 123 4.48 -0.94 -4.78
C THR A 123 5.68 -1.85 -4.47
N ALA A 124 6.88 -1.26 -4.38
CA ALA A 124 8.08 -1.97 -3.93
C ALA A 124 8.12 -2.18 -2.40
N MET A 125 7.19 -1.58 -1.65
CA MET A 125 7.15 -1.70 -0.20
C MET A 125 6.71 -3.11 0.23
N GLY A 126 7.66 -3.90 0.72
CA GLY A 126 7.47 -5.27 1.22
C GLY A 126 6.88 -5.37 2.63
N PHE A 127 5.91 -4.53 2.98
CA PHE A 127 5.34 -4.46 4.33
C PHE A 127 3.94 -5.10 4.39
N ALA A 128 3.68 -5.87 5.46
CA ALA A 128 2.42 -6.62 5.63
C ALA A 128 1.23 -5.74 6.06
N GLY A 129 1.51 -4.55 6.57
CA GLY A 129 0.51 -3.58 7.01
C GLY A 129 0.32 -3.48 8.53
N VAL A 130 -0.33 -2.40 8.96
CA VAL A 130 -0.78 -2.14 10.34
C VAL A 130 -2.29 -2.37 10.40
N LYS A 131 -2.70 -3.54 10.91
CA LYS A 131 -4.09 -4.02 10.80
C LYS A 131 -4.97 -3.74 12.02
N ARG A 132 -4.39 -3.25 13.12
CA ARG A 132 -5.12 -3.06 14.37
C ARG A 132 -5.38 -1.57 14.56
N GLU A 133 -6.65 -1.21 14.77
CA GLU A 133 -7.06 0.16 15.11
C GLU A 133 -6.46 0.66 16.45
N THR A 134 -5.92 -0.25 17.26
CA THR A 134 -5.34 0.03 18.58
C THR A 134 -3.82 0.20 18.57
N GLU A 135 -3.15 0.04 17.43
CA GLU A 135 -1.70 0.25 17.30
C GLU A 135 -1.33 1.70 17.01
#